data_AF-A0A2V1HUH9-F1
#
_entry.id   AF-A0A2V1HUH9-F1
#
_cell.length_a   1.000
_cell.length_b   1.000
_cell.length_c   1.000
_cell.angle_alpha   90.00
_cell.angle_beta   90.00
_cell.angle_gamma   90.00
#
_symmetry.space_group_name_H-M   'P 1'
#
loop_
_entity.id
_entity.type
_entity.pdbx_description
1 polymer ?
#
loop_
_entity_poly.entity_id
_entity_poly.type
_entity_poly.pdbx_seq_one_letter_code
_entity_poly.pdbx_strand_id
1 'polypeptide(L)'
;MFCGECGSAVTTRAAVRPSMPPIAPVPPARHSFASTGVQPVVVTPSTVEEEPSPDPEPAGNGVVPEAGVDETGEDGDQRSTRVVDLLENDEQWQPESLAGAHSFPPAAAAQPDIDEATRMPERARPPAARFGLHFSTGESVTVEGTGLIGRRPMAQPGEYFDHYVTIDDPGRSVSKTHLEFGQEGGAFWISDRYSANGTVVREPDRPPRMCPAGMRSRVTRGARVEIGEQFFLVS
;
A
#
# COMPACT_ATOMS: atom_id res chain seq x y z
N MET A 1 -29.38 -23.28 56.84
CA MET A 1 -30.50 -22.61 57.54
C MET A 1 -31.73 -22.87 56.71
N PHE A 2 -32.62 -23.74 57.22
CA PHE A 2 -33.78 -24.30 56.52
C PHE A 2 -35.05 -23.65 57.08
N CYS A 3 -36.00 -23.28 56.21
CA CYS A 3 -37.26 -22.64 56.58
C CYS A 3 -38.39 -23.68 56.59
N GLY A 4 -39.25 -23.66 57.61
CA GLY A 4 -40.08 -24.79 58.03
C GLY A 4 -41.56 -24.75 57.66
N GLU A 5 -41.98 -24.14 56.54
CA GLU A 5 -43.42 -24.10 56.22
C GLU A 5 -43.80 -24.31 54.73
N CYS A 6 -42.85 -24.66 53.87
CA CYS A 6 -43.16 -25.10 52.51
C CYS A 6 -42.11 -26.12 52.05
N GLY A 7 -42.47 -27.41 52.09
CA GLY A 7 -41.63 -28.54 51.70
C GLY A 7 -41.36 -28.64 50.20
N SER A 8 -40.91 -27.55 49.56
CA SER A 8 -40.56 -27.51 48.14
C SER A 8 -39.05 -27.39 47.99
N ALA A 9 -38.41 -28.49 47.63
CA ALA A 9 -37.01 -28.50 47.21
C ALA A 9 -36.90 -27.78 45.85
N VAL A 10 -36.37 -26.55 45.86
CA VAL A 10 -35.92 -25.89 44.63
C VAL A 10 -34.58 -26.51 44.26
N THR A 11 -34.61 -27.59 43.47
CA THR A 11 -33.45 -28.04 42.71
C THR A 11 -33.11 -26.96 41.70
N THR A 12 -31.99 -26.27 41.90
CA THR A 12 -31.32 -25.54 40.84
C THR A 12 -30.91 -26.55 39.77
N ARG A 13 -31.71 -26.65 38.71
CA ARG A 13 -31.40 -27.43 37.52
C ARG A 13 -30.23 -26.71 36.83
N ALA A 14 -29.01 -27.21 37.03
CA ALA A 14 -27.86 -26.80 36.24
C ALA A 14 -28.22 -27.01 34.76
N ALA A 15 -28.16 -25.95 33.97
CA ALA A 15 -28.28 -26.04 32.52
C ALA A 15 -27.09 -26.86 32.01
N VAL A 16 -27.34 -28.12 31.68
CA VAL A 16 -26.41 -28.95 30.91
C VAL A 16 -26.24 -28.27 29.57
N ARG A 17 -25.09 -27.62 29.37
CA ARG A 17 -24.69 -27.11 28.07
C ARG A 17 -24.66 -28.31 27.12
N PRO A 18 -25.28 -28.25 25.92
CA PRO A 18 -25.09 -29.32 24.95
C PRO A 18 -23.59 -29.43 24.65
N SER A 19 -23.01 -30.58 24.98
CA SER A 19 -21.64 -30.94 24.61
C SER A 19 -21.60 -31.03 23.08
N MET A 20 -20.98 -30.05 22.45
CA MET A 20 -20.77 -30.04 21.02
C MET A 20 -19.76 -31.15 20.69
N PRO A 21 -20.08 -32.11 19.81
CA PRO A 21 -19.15 -33.17 19.47
C PRO A 21 -17.89 -32.58 18.81
N PRO A 22 -16.69 -33.15 19.04
CA PRO A 22 -15.50 -32.70 18.35
C PRO A 22 -15.71 -32.88 16.84
N ILE A 23 -15.53 -31.80 16.08
CA ILE A 23 -15.49 -31.85 14.62
C ILE A 23 -14.25 -32.67 14.25
N ALA A 24 -14.47 -33.87 13.73
CA ALA A 24 -13.38 -34.70 13.20
C ALA A 24 -12.68 -33.92 12.06
N PRO A 25 -11.34 -33.94 11.98
CA PRO A 25 -10.63 -33.30 10.89
C PRO A 25 -11.07 -33.93 9.57
N VAL A 26 -11.55 -33.09 8.64
CA VAL A 26 -11.83 -33.49 7.26
C VAL A 26 -10.49 -33.87 6.62
N PRO A 27 -10.31 -35.11 6.11
CA PRO A 27 -9.07 -35.47 5.44
C PRO A 27 -8.91 -34.58 4.19
N PRO A 28 -7.68 -34.14 3.86
CA PRO A 28 -7.47 -33.38 2.63
C PRO A 28 -7.91 -34.23 1.45
N ALA A 29 -8.72 -33.63 0.56
CA ALA A 29 -9.10 -34.22 -0.70
C ALA A 29 -7.80 -34.60 -1.44
N ARG A 30 -7.56 -35.91 -1.57
CA ARG A 30 -6.52 -36.43 -2.46
C ARG A 30 -6.99 -36.08 -3.87
N HIS A 31 -6.42 -35.05 -4.46
CA HIS A 31 -6.50 -34.86 -5.90
C HIS A 31 -5.78 -36.04 -6.55
N SER A 32 -6.55 -37.05 -6.94
CA SER A 32 -6.11 -38.04 -7.91
C SER A 32 -5.91 -37.30 -9.23
N PHE A 33 -4.69 -36.86 -9.47
CA PHE A 33 -4.26 -36.42 -10.78
C PHE A 33 -4.32 -37.64 -11.70
N ALA A 34 -5.41 -37.78 -12.44
CA ALA A 34 -5.44 -38.65 -13.59
C ALA A 34 -4.40 -38.10 -14.58
N SER A 35 -3.24 -38.74 -14.63
CA SER A 35 -2.22 -38.51 -15.67
C SER A 35 -2.85 -38.77 -17.02
N THR A 36 -3.39 -37.73 -17.62
CA THR A 36 -3.67 -37.71 -19.05
C THR A 36 -2.32 -37.44 -19.70
N GLY A 37 -1.74 -38.49 -20.29
CA GLY A 37 -0.44 -38.43 -20.93
C GLY A 37 -0.41 -37.36 -22.02
N VAL A 38 0.25 -36.25 -21.71
CA VAL A 38 0.81 -35.35 -22.71
C VAL A 38 2.31 -35.63 -22.68
N GLN A 39 2.81 -36.34 -23.69
CA GLN A 39 4.23 -36.61 -23.81
C GLN A 39 4.98 -35.27 -23.92
N PRO A 40 6.13 -35.09 -23.23
CA PRO A 40 6.98 -33.96 -23.50
C PRO A 40 7.49 -34.07 -24.94
N VAL A 41 7.18 -33.09 -25.78
CA VAL A 41 7.90 -32.89 -27.04
C VAL A 41 9.31 -32.48 -26.66
N VAL A 42 10.24 -33.43 -26.80
CA VAL A 42 11.67 -33.18 -26.77
C VAL A 42 11.98 -32.27 -27.95
N VAL A 43 12.24 -30.99 -27.67
CA VAL A 43 12.84 -30.10 -28.66
C VAL A 43 14.31 -30.48 -28.74
N THR A 44 14.64 -31.31 -29.72
CA THR A 44 16.01 -31.55 -30.14
C THR A 44 16.60 -30.23 -30.63
N PRO A 45 17.74 -29.74 -30.10
CA PRO A 45 18.50 -28.71 -30.80
C PRO A 45 19.03 -29.33 -32.10
N SER A 46 18.65 -28.76 -33.24
CA SER A 46 19.23 -29.11 -34.52
C SER A 46 20.72 -28.81 -34.49
N THR A 47 21.50 -29.89 -34.56
CA THR A 47 22.87 -29.96 -35.04
C THR A 47 23.03 -29.13 -36.31
N VAL A 48 23.83 -28.07 -36.24
CA VAL A 48 24.55 -27.55 -37.40
C VAL A 48 25.93 -28.19 -37.35
N GLU A 49 26.22 -28.96 -38.40
CA GLU A 49 27.50 -29.62 -38.62
C GLU A 49 28.64 -28.59 -38.69
N GLU A 50 29.72 -28.97 -38.02
CA GLU A 50 31.06 -28.42 -38.08
C GLU A 50 31.73 -28.86 -39.40
N GLU A 51 32.30 -27.93 -40.15
CA GLU A 51 33.46 -28.23 -41.00
C GLU A 51 34.61 -27.25 -40.70
N PRO A 52 35.86 -27.74 -40.66
CA PRO A 52 36.98 -27.08 -39.99
C PRO A 52 37.76 -26.17 -40.94
N SER A 53 38.45 -25.16 -40.38
CA SER A 53 39.57 -24.52 -41.06
C SER A 53 40.65 -24.11 -40.03
N PRO A 54 41.93 -24.25 -40.39
CA PRO A 54 43.01 -24.59 -39.45
C PRO A 54 43.67 -23.40 -38.74
N ASP A 55 44.16 -23.67 -37.52
CA ASP A 55 45.12 -22.87 -36.77
C ASP A 55 46.44 -22.63 -37.54
N PRO A 56 47.03 -21.43 -37.41
CA PRO A 56 48.48 -21.28 -37.46
C PRO A 56 49.09 -21.09 -36.05
N GLU A 57 49.99 -22.01 -35.70
CA GLU A 57 50.88 -22.01 -34.54
C GLU A 57 52.00 -20.91 -34.60
N PRO A 58 52.77 -20.67 -33.50
CA PRO A 58 53.30 -19.36 -33.13
C PRO A 58 54.81 -19.13 -33.37
N ALA A 59 55.19 -17.85 -33.49
CA ALA A 59 56.52 -17.28 -33.22
C ALA A 59 56.34 -15.74 -33.15
N GLY A 60 56.91 -14.95 -32.25
CA GLY A 60 58.12 -15.09 -31.46
C GLY A 60 58.30 -13.87 -30.53
N ASN A 61 59.27 -14.02 -29.62
CA ASN A 61 59.67 -13.13 -28.53
C ASN A 61 59.93 -11.65 -28.88
N GLY A 62 59.77 -10.79 -27.87
CA GLY A 62 60.40 -9.46 -27.79
C GLY A 62 59.85 -8.63 -26.63
N VAL A 63 60.28 -8.88 -25.39
CA VAL A 63 61.22 -8.02 -24.62
C VAL A 63 60.63 -6.64 -24.24
N VAL A 64 60.30 -6.50 -22.94
CA VAL A 64 60.35 -5.23 -22.18
C VAL A 64 61.82 -4.87 -21.92
N PRO A 65 62.22 -3.58 -21.80
CA PRO A 65 62.20 -2.96 -20.47
C PRO A 65 61.98 -1.42 -20.41
N GLU A 66 61.91 -0.99 -19.15
CA GLU A 66 61.69 0.32 -18.54
C GLU A 66 62.72 1.41 -18.85
N ALA A 67 62.30 2.67 -18.60
CA ALA A 67 63.01 3.79 -17.94
C ALA A 67 62.46 5.11 -18.50
N GLY A 68 62.08 6.13 -17.73
CA GLY A 68 62.14 6.38 -16.30
C GLY A 68 61.86 7.87 -16.05
N VAL A 69 61.60 8.17 -14.78
CA VAL A 69 61.80 9.43 -14.03
C VAL A 69 61.01 10.69 -14.43
N ASP A 70 60.66 11.64 -13.56
CA ASP A 70 60.44 11.77 -12.11
C ASP A 70 60.23 13.28 -11.89
N GLU A 71 59.20 13.67 -11.11
CA GLU A 71 59.03 14.94 -10.35
C GLU A 71 59.16 16.29 -11.12
N THR A 72 58.55 17.43 -10.77
CA THR A 72 58.11 18.04 -9.51
C THR A 72 57.20 19.23 -9.87
N GLY A 73 56.28 19.65 -8.99
CA GLY A 73 55.51 20.89 -9.20
C GLY A 73 54.35 21.12 -8.24
N GLU A 74 54.63 21.19 -6.95
CA GLU A 74 53.79 21.84 -5.94
C GLU A 74 53.89 23.37 -6.09
N ASP A 75 52.77 24.10 -6.05
CA ASP A 75 52.56 25.38 -5.33
C ASP A 75 51.26 26.11 -5.76
N GLY A 76 50.58 26.74 -4.78
CA GLY A 76 49.50 27.72 -4.99
C GLY A 76 48.12 27.26 -4.49
N ASP A 77 47.85 27.26 -3.18
CA ASP A 77 47.48 28.43 -2.35
C ASP A 77 46.11 29.07 -2.67
N GLN A 78 45.15 28.70 -1.81
CA GLN A 78 44.10 29.54 -1.21
C GLN A 78 43.35 30.57 -2.10
N ARG A 79 42.05 30.31 -2.34
CA ARG A 79 41.06 31.40 -2.30
C ARG A 79 39.69 30.95 -1.80
N SER A 80 39.58 30.97 -0.47
CA SER A 80 38.34 31.25 0.23
C SER A 80 37.89 32.67 -0.12
N THR A 81 36.69 32.81 -0.70
CA THR A 81 35.94 34.07 -0.62
C THR A 81 34.47 33.74 -0.43
N ARG A 82 34.03 34.05 0.80
CA ARG A 82 32.66 34.11 1.28
C ARG A 82 31.81 34.99 0.35
N VAL A 83 30.67 34.46 -0.10
CA VAL A 83 29.56 35.24 -0.65
C VAL A 83 28.28 34.81 0.06
N VAL A 84 28.14 35.22 1.31
CA VAL A 84 26.84 35.35 2.00
C VAL A 84 26.96 36.50 2.97
N ASP A 85 26.60 37.69 2.52
CA ASP A 85 26.00 38.70 3.38
C ASP A 85 25.35 39.76 2.49
N LEU A 86 24.31 40.42 3.00
CA LEU A 86 23.42 41.37 2.34
C LEU A 86 22.28 40.71 1.55
N LEU A 87 21.19 40.42 2.27
CA LEU A 87 19.96 41.24 2.25
C LEU A 87 18.92 40.55 3.16
N GLU A 88 19.04 40.83 4.46
CA GLU A 88 17.89 40.80 5.37
C GLU A 88 16.84 41.78 4.85
N ASN A 89 15.72 41.25 4.35
CA ASN A 89 14.50 42.05 4.15
C ASN A 89 13.36 41.39 4.92
N ASP A 90 13.39 41.58 6.23
CA ASP A 90 12.27 41.34 7.15
C ASP A 90 11.34 42.57 7.07
N GLU A 91 10.58 42.64 5.99
CA GLU A 91 9.60 43.71 5.78
C GLU A 91 8.26 43.32 6.45
N GLN A 92 8.29 43.51 7.76
CA GLN A 92 7.19 43.88 8.66
C GLN A 92 5.84 44.18 8.00
N TRP A 93 4.94 43.21 8.01
CA TRP A 93 3.50 43.44 7.90
C TRP A 93 2.97 44.01 9.23
N GLN A 94 2.78 45.33 9.31
CA GLN A 94 1.97 45.96 10.36
C GLN A 94 0.57 46.27 9.82
N PRO A 95 -0.51 45.70 10.37
CA PRO A 95 -1.85 46.26 10.18
C PRO A 95 -2.05 47.41 11.17
N GLU A 96 -2.05 48.64 10.65
CA GLU A 96 -2.39 49.83 11.39
C GLU A 96 -3.83 49.75 11.91
N SER A 97 -3.94 49.69 13.24
CA SER A 97 -5.16 49.87 14.01
C SER A 97 -5.62 51.33 13.92
N LEU A 98 -6.58 51.61 13.04
CA LEU A 98 -7.40 52.82 13.10
C LEU A 98 -8.73 52.51 13.79
N ALA A 99 -8.73 52.77 15.10
CA ALA A 99 -9.92 52.94 15.90
C ALA A 99 -10.72 54.15 15.38
N GLY A 100 -11.79 53.88 14.64
CA GLY A 100 -12.83 54.85 14.30
C GLY A 100 -14.08 54.59 15.14
N ALA A 101 -14.17 55.26 16.29
CA ALA A 101 -15.38 55.27 17.09
C ALA A 101 -16.48 56.10 16.39
N HIS A 102 -17.51 55.42 15.90
CA HIS A 102 -18.79 56.06 15.60
C HIS A 102 -19.88 55.41 16.46
N SER A 103 -20.17 56.05 17.59
CA SER A 103 -21.39 55.80 18.36
C SER A 103 -22.58 56.41 17.63
N PHE A 104 -23.61 55.61 17.35
CA PHE A 104 -24.97 56.09 17.12
C PHE A 104 -25.97 55.21 17.92
N PRO A 105 -27.02 55.81 18.50
CA PRO A 105 -27.89 55.18 19.52
C PRO A 105 -28.89 54.15 18.95
N PRO A 106 -29.52 53.31 19.80
CA PRO A 106 -30.40 52.24 19.36
C PRO A 106 -31.81 52.77 19.11
N ALA A 107 -32.39 52.42 17.95
CA ALA A 107 -33.82 52.56 17.72
C ALA A 107 -34.35 51.29 17.04
N ALA A 108 -35.10 50.51 17.83
CA ALA A 108 -35.83 49.36 17.37
C ALA A 108 -36.93 49.76 16.38
N ALA A 109 -37.02 49.07 15.24
CA ALA A 109 -38.28 48.86 14.53
C ALA A 109 -38.14 47.73 13.49
N ALA A 110 -39.01 46.73 13.62
CA ALA A 110 -39.59 45.89 12.57
C ALA A 110 -38.68 45.07 11.63
N GLN A 111 -38.63 43.75 11.85
CA GLN A 111 -38.65 42.76 10.75
C GLN A 111 -40.03 42.88 10.04
N PRO A 112 -40.21 42.62 8.73
CA PRO A 112 -39.70 41.41 8.05
C PRO A 112 -39.45 41.51 6.52
N ASP A 113 -38.37 40.90 6.03
CA ASP A 113 -38.28 40.51 4.62
C ASP A 113 -37.34 39.32 4.40
N ILE A 114 -37.96 38.23 3.94
CA ILE A 114 -37.50 37.31 2.89
C ILE A 114 -36.20 37.70 2.15
N ASP A 115 -35.06 37.24 2.66
CA ASP A 115 -33.79 37.18 1.90
C ASP A 115 -33.27 35.74 1.84
N GLU A 116 -33.94 34.93 1.02
CA GLU A 116 -33.34 33.76 0.38
C GLU A 116 -32.84 34.22 -1.00
N ALA A 117 -31.55 34.58 -1.14
CA ALA A 117 -30.76 34.39 -2.37
C ALA A 117 -29.41 35.16 -2.42
N THR A 118 -28.50 35.07 -1.43
CA THR A 118 -27.04 35.23 -1.73
C THR A 118 -26.13 34.49 -0.75
N ARG A 119 -26.57 33.36 -0.20
CA ARG A 119 -25.60 32.41 0.38
C ARG A 119 -25.13 31.52 -0.76
N MET A 120 -23.98 31.85 -1.34
CA MET A 120 -23.25 30.88 -2.16
C MET A 120 -23.16 29.59 -1.35
N PRO A 121 -23.65 28.44 -1.85
CA PRO A 121 -23.39 27.21 -1.16
C PRO A 121 -21.88 27.02 -1.21
N GLU A 122 -21.23 27.22 -0.06
CA GLU A 122 -19.92 26.66 0.22
C GLU A 122 -19.97 25.26 -0.39
N ARG A 123 -19.22 25.02 -1.46
CA ARG A 123 -19.32 23.78 -2.24
C ARG A 123 -18.97 22.67 -1.28
N ALA A 124 -20.01 22.07 -0.69
CA ALA A 124 -19.86 21.03 0.30
C ALA A 124 -18.98 19.97 -0.36
N ARG A 125 -17.77 19.82 0.18
CA ARG A 125 -16.84 18.80 -0.32
C ARG A 125 -17.62 17.49 -0.27
N PRO A 126 -17.78 16.77 -1.39
CA PRO A 126 -18.50 15.51 -1.37
C PRO A 126 -17.87 14.64 -0.28
N PRO A 127 -18.68 13.94 0.54
CA PRO A 127 -18.17 13.13 1.62
C PRO A 127 -17.09 12.20 1.08
N ALA A 128 -15.96 12.11 1.78
CA ALA A 128 -14.89 11.20 1.40
C ALA A 128 -15.49 9.79 1.26
N ALA A 129 -15.29 9.17 0.10
CA ALA A 129 -15.74 7.81 -0.10
C ALA A 129 -15.03 6.92 0.95
N ARG A 130 -15.78 5.96 1.49
CA ARG A 130 -15.23 4.94 2.38
C ARG A 130 -15.27 3.61 1.66
N PHE A 131 -14.24 2.81 1.86
CA PHE A 131 -14.14 1.47 1.32
C PHE A 131 -13.88 0.49 2.46
N GLY A 132 -14.56 -0.65 2.42
CA GLY A 132 -14.28 -1.77 3.31
C GLY A 132 -13.29 -2.73 2.67
N LEU A 133 -12.28 -3.13 3.41
CA LEU A 133 -11.33 -4.18 3.00
C LEU A 133 -11.54 -5.38 3.91
N HIS A 134 -11.99 -6.49 3.33
CA HIS A 134 -12.23 -7.74 4.05
C HIS A 134 -11.15 -8.75 3.69
N PHE A 135 -10.29 -9.09 4.64
CA PHE A 135 -9.13 -9.95 4.41
C PHE A 135 -9.47 -11.43 4.60
N SER A 136 -8.75 -12.30 3.88
CA SER A 136 -8.84 -13.77 4.00
C SER A 136 -8.50 -14.28 5.40
N THR A 137 -7.73 -13.50 6.16
CA THR A 137 -7.39 -13.75 7.58
C THR A 137 -8.56 -13.53 8.54
N GLY A 138 -9.68 -12.96 8.06
CA GLY A 138 -10.87 -12.63 8.83
C GLY A 138 -10.91 -11.19 9.35
N GLU A 139 -9.82 -10.44 9.25
CA GLU A 139 -9.82 -9.02 9.60
C GLU A 139 -10.62 -8.19 8.58
N SER A 140 -11.30 -7.14 9.05
CA SER A 140 -11.99 -6.19 8.17
C SER A 140 -11.65 -4.76 8.59
N VAL A 141 -11.19 -3.95 7.65
CA VAL A 141 -10.75 -2.58 7.90
C VAL A 141 -11.52 -1.62 6.99
N THR A 142 -12.10 -0.58 7.57
CA THR A 142 -12.67 0.53 6.78
C THR A 142 -11.58 1.57 6.56
N VAL A 143 -11.34 1.94 5.30
CA VAL A 143 -10.28 2.86 4.92
C VAL A 143 -10.83 4.12 4.24
N GLU A 144 -10.20 5.24 4.55
CA GLU A 144 -10.40 6.54 3.93
C GLU A 144 -9.04 7.12 3.51
N GLY A 145 -8.97 7.80 2.37
CA GLY A 145 -7.68 8.31 1.88
C GLY A 145 -6.74 7.22 1.37
N THR A 146 -5.49 7.21 1.82
CA THR A 146 -4.39 6.38 1.32
C THR A 146 -3.82 5.44 2.38
N GLY A 147 -3.20 4.33 1.96
CA GLY A 147 -2.60 3.41 2.91
C GLY A 147 -1.68 2.38 2.31
N LEU A 148 -1.01 1.65 3.21
CA LEU A 148 -0.11 0.55 2.89
C LEU A 148 -0.66 -0.76 3.42
N ILE A 149 -0.52 -1.82 2.61
CA ILE A 149 -0.88 -3.19 2.98
C ILE A 149 0.37 -4.07 2.88
N GLY A 150 0.60 -4.91 3.87
CA GLY A 150 1.64 -5.94 3.83
C GLY A 150 1.82 -6.62 5.19
N ARG A 151 2.80 -7.51 5.32
CA ARG A 151 3.05 -8.19 6.62
C ARG A 151 3.69 -7.31 7.69
N ARG A 152 4.37 -6.23 7.25
CA ARG A 152 5.05 -5.24 8.11
C ARG A 152 5.08 -3.92 7.32
N PRO A 153 3.93 -3.26 7.15
CA PRO A 153 3.84 -2.06 6.33
C PRO A 153 4.67 -0.94 6.96
N MET A 154 5.58 -0.38 6.18
CA MET A 154 6.42 0.76 6.55
C MET A 154 6.44 1.77 5.41
N ALA A 155 6.24 3.04 5.75
CA ALA A 155 6.38 4.15 4.83
C ALA A 155 7.85 4.50 4.63
N GLN A 156 8.18 5.01 3.44
CA GLN A 156 9.51 5.55 3.19
C GLN A 156 9.64 6.94 3.84
N PRO A 157 10.87 7.41 4.14
CA PRO A 157 11.08 8.75 4.68
C PRO A 157 10.44 9.82 3.78
N GLY A 158 9.58 10.66 4.36
CA GLY A 158 8.87 11.71 3.62
C GLY A 158 7.53 11.29 3.01
N GLU A 159 7.16 10.01 3.03
CA GLU A 159 5.81 9.56 2.69
C GLU A 159 4.92 9.54 3.95
N TYR A 160 3.68 10.01 3.79
CA TYR A 160 2.65 9.92 4.83
C TYR A 160 1.44 9.19 4.29
N PHE A 161 0.92 8.24 5.07
CA PHE A 161 -0.24 7.44 4.75
C PHE A 161 -1.21 7.45 5.93
N ASP A 162 -2.51 7.41 5.63
CA ASP A 162 -3.57 7.42 6.64
C ASP A 162 -3.71 6.06 7.32
N HIS A 163 -3.42 4.98 6.58
CA HIS A 163 -3.64 3.60 7.02
C HIS A 163 -2.43 2.69 6.82
N TYR A 164 -2.17 1.84 7.81
CA TYR A 164 -1.17 0.78 7.77
C TYR A 164 -1.85 -0.53 8.14
N VAL A 165 -2.14 -1.37 7.14
CA VAL A 165 -2.85 -2.63 7.34
C VAL A 165 -1.87 -3.79 7.34
N THR A 166 -1.81 -4.49 8.46
CA THR A 166 -0.88 -5.60 8.66
C THR A 166 -1.55 -6.93 8.37
N ILE A 167 -0.97 -7.73 7.48
CA ILE A 167 -1.48 -9.05 7.13
C ILE A 167 -0.68 -10.12 7.88
N ASP A 168 -1.39 -10.95 8.66
CA ASP A 168 -0.81 -12.16 9.22
C ASP A 168 -0.63 -13.21 8.12
N ASP A 169 0.63 -13.43 7.73
CA ASP A 169 1.00 -14.35 6.67
C ASP A 169 2.23 -15.17 7.11
N PRO A 170 2.02 -16.30 7.81
CA PRO A 170 3.11 -17.16 8.27
C PRO A 170 3.89 -17.79 7.11
N GLY A 171 3.25 -17.97 5.95
CA GLY A 171 3.86 -18.48 4.72
C GLY A 171 4.85 -17.53 4.05
N ARG A 172 4.91 -16.26 4.50
CA ARG A 172 5.79 -15.20 3.96
C ARG A 172 5.58 -14.93 2.45
N SER A 173 4.41 -15.27 1.92
CA SER A 173 3.94 -14.95 0.59
C SER A 173 3.67 -13.44 0.40
N VAL A 174 3.40 -12.70 1.47
CA VAL A 174 3.17 -11.25 1.42
C VAL A 174 4.47 -10.50 1.77
N SER A 175 4.87 -9.54 0.93
CA SER A 175 5.98 -8.62 1.19
C SER A 175 5.77 -7.77 2.45
N LYS A 176 6.85 -7.18 2.99
CA LYS A 176 6.78 -6.27 4.16
C LYS A 176 5.78 -5.14 3.89
N THR A 177 6.01 -4.40 2.81
CA THR A 177 5.04 -3.51 2.18
C THR A 177 4.75 -4.11 0.80
N HIS A 178 3.55 -4.63 0.58
CA HIS A 178 3.19 -5.35 -0.64
C HIS A 178 2.60 -4.41 -1.68
N LEU A 179 1.61 -3.61 -1.27
CA LEU A 179 0.99 -2.63 -2.13
C LEU A 179 0.59 -1.39 -1.34
N GLU A 180 0.42 -0.30 -2.06
CA GLU A 180 -0.25 0.90 -1.60
C GLU A 180 -1.67 0.93 -2.18
N PHE A 181 -2.55 1.59 -1.46
CA PHE A 181 -3.89 1.86 -1.94
C PHE A 181 -4.25 3.32 -1.69
N GLY A 182 -5.29 3.76 -2.39
CA GLY A 182 -5.91 5.01 -2.08
C GLY A 182 -7.20 5.23 -2.82
N GLN A 183 -7.70 6.45 -2.70
CA GLN A 183 -8.94 6.85 -3.33
C GLN A 183 -8.74 8.13 -4.13
N GLU A 184 -9.26 8.14 -5.35
CA GLU A 184 -9.19 9.31 -6.22
C GLU A 184 -10.51 9.44 -6.97
N GLY A 185 -11.16 10.59 -6.85
CA GLY A 185 -12.44 10.85 -7.53
C GLY A 185 -13.57 9.86 -7.17
N GLY A 186 -13.52 9.25 -5.98
CA GLY A 186 -14.50 8.24 -5.55
C GLY A 186 -14.22 6.82 -6.06
N ALA A 187 -13.12 6.61 -6.80
CA ALA A 187 -12.65 5.30 -7.21
C ALA A 187 -11.51 4.81 -6.30
N PHE A 188 -11.52 3.53 -5.96
CA PHE A 188 -10.42 2.89 -5.25
C PHE A 188 -9.33 2.51 -6.25
N TRP A 189 -8.08 2.73 -5.87
CA TRP A 189 -6.93 2.32 -6.66
C TRP A 189 -5.92 1.60 -5.77
N ILE A 190 -5.16 0.69 -6.38
CA ILE A 190 -4.04 0.00 -5.76
C ILE A 190 -2.80 0.16 -6.63
N SER A 191 -1.61 0.15 -6.04
CA SER A 191 -0.35 0.12 -6.77
C SER A 191 0.58 -0.87 -6.06
N ASP A 192 1.06 -1.87 -6.80
CA ASP A 192 1.95 -2.88 -6.26
C ASP A 192 3.33 -2.27 -6.00
N ARG A 193 3.87 -2.41 -4.78
CA ARG A 193 5.16 -1.84 -4.39
C ARG A 193 6.31 -2.81 -4.64
N TYR A 194 6.37 -3.35 -5.86
CA TYR A 194 7.36 -4.34 -6.29
C TYR A 194 7.35 -5.58 -5.40
N SER A 195 6.15 -6.14 -5.21
CA SER A 195 5.99 -7.34 -4.39
C SER A 195 6.64 -8.56 -5.07
N ALA A 196 7.09 -9.54 -4.26
CA ALA A 196 7.78 -10.71 -4.81
C ALA A 196 6.85 -11.65 -5.59
N ASN A 197 5.59 -11.75 -5.19
CA ASN A 197 4.60 -12.65 -5.80
C ASN A 197 3.62 -11.93 -6.75
N GLY A 198 3.64 -10.59 -6.77
CA GLY A 198 2.72 -9.78 -7.55
C GLY A 198 1.32 -9.69 -6.92
N THR A 199 0.53 -8.79 -7.50
CA THR A 199 -0.87 -8.55 -7.14
C THR A 199 -1.79 -8.87 -8.32
N VAL A 200 -2.88 -9.60 -8.10
CA VAL A 200 -3.88 -9.93 -9.12
C VAL A 200 -5.25 -9.40 -8.70
N VAL A 201 -5.96 -8.71 -9.59
CA VAL A 201 -7.31 -8.20 -9.35
C VAL A 201 -8.31 -9.04 -10.13
N ARG A 202 -9.32 -9.54 -9.44
CA ARG A 202 -10.46 -10.27 -9.98
C ARG A 202 -11.71 -9.45 -9.76
N GLU A 203 -12.21 -8.83 -10.82
CA GLU A 203 -13.46 -8.08 -10.78
C GLU A 203 -14.63 -9.01 -11.17
N PRO A 204 -15.85 -8.78 -10.65
CA PRO A 204 -16.99 -9.62 -11.00
C PRO A 204 -17.34 -9.58 -12.50
N ASP A 205 -17.11 -8.44 -13.16
CA ASP A 205 -17.50 -8.21 -14.55
C ASP A 205 -16.36 -8.33 -15.58
N ARG A 206 -15.13 -8.65 -15.13
CA ARG A 206 -13.93 -8.66 -16.01
C ARG A 206 -13.06 -9.89 -15.75
N PRO A 207 -12.29 -10.35 -16.75
CA PRO A 207 -11.30 -11.40 -16.52
C PRO A 207 -10.24 -10.94 -15.49
N PRO A 208 -9.62 -11.88 -14.76
CA PRO A 208 -8.53 -11.58 -13.83
C PRO A 208 -7.40 -10.82 -14.53
N ARG A 209 -6.90 -9.77 -13.88
CA ARG A 209 -5.81 -8.94 -14.39
C ARG A 209 -4.68 -8.83 -13.38
N MET A 210 -3.45 -8.98 -13.85
CA MET A 210 -2.27 -8.66 -13.03
C MET A 210 -2.13 -7.15 -12.89
N CYS A 211 -1.78 -6.68 -11.69
CA CYS A 211 -1.45 -5.29 -11.46
C CYS A 211 0.05 -5.08 -11.70
N PRO A 212 0.45 -4.20 -12.64
CA PRO A 212 1.85 -3.88 -12.85
C PRO A 212 2.44 -3.18 -11.62
N ALA A 213 3.66 -3.57 -11.24
CA ALA A 213 4.41 -2.95 -10.15
C ALA A 213 4.68 -1.46 -10.42
N GLY A 214 4.50 -0.63 -9.39
CA GLY A 214 4.70 0.82 -9.44
C GLY A 214 3.60 1.60 -10.16
N MET A 215 2.54 0.95 -10.65
CA MET A 215 1.49 1.60 -11.43
C MET A 215 0.13 1.47 -10.77
N ARG A 216 -0.58 2.61 -10.69
CA ARG A 216 -1.94 2.67 -10.14
C ARG A 216 -2.94 1.92 -11.03
N SER A 217 -3.58 0.94 -10.44
CA SER A 217 -4.62 0.10 -11.01
C SER A 217 -5.95 0.38 -10.31
N ARG A 218 -6.98 0.79 -11.07
CA ARG A 218 -8.33 1.05 -10.52
C ARG A 218 -9.04 -0.25 -10.18
N VAL A 219 -9.68 -0.29 -9.02
CA VAL A 219 -10.39 -1.48 -8.52
C VAL A 219 -11.83 -1.08 -8.19
N THR A 220 -12.77 -1.86 -8.73
CA THR A 220 -14.20 -1.66 -8.47
C THR A 220 -14.60 -2.30 -7.14
N ARG A 221 -15.66 -1.79 -6.50
CA ARG A 221 -16.28 -2.48 -5.36
C ARG A 221 -16.78 -3.87 -5.78
N GLY A 222 -16.71 -4.82 -4.86
CA GLY A 222 -16.96 -6.25 -5.09
C GLY A 222 -15.77 -7.00 -5.69
N ALA A 223 -14.68 -6.32 -6.06
CA ALA A 223 -13.49 -6.99 -6.57
C ALA A 223 -12.72 -7.72 -5.47
N ARG A 224 -12.11 -8.84 -5.85
CA ARG A 224 -11.19 -9.62 -5.05
C ARG A 224 -9.76 -9.32 -5.50
N VAL A 225 -8.92 -8.87 -4.58
CA VAL A 225 -7.51 -8.60 -4.80
C VAL A 225 -6.69 -9.70 -4.14
N GLU A 226 -5.89 -10.40 -4.92
CA GLU A 226 -5.02 -11.50 -4.50
C GLU A 226 -3.59 -10.96 -4.34
N ILE A 227 -2.99 -11.21 -3.18
CA ILE A 227 -1.68 -10.75 -2.76
C ILE A 227 -0.86 -11.95 -2.23
N GLY A 228 -0.03 -12.54 -3.09
CA GLY A 228 0.61 -13.82 -2.76
C GLY A 228 -0.45 -14.92 -2.55
N GLU A 229 -0.42 -15.58 -1.39
CA GLU A 229 -1.40 -16.63 -1.03
C GLU A 229 -2.63 -16.07 -0.28
N GLN A 230 -2.59 -14.79 0.09
CA GLN A 230 -3.69 -14.11 0.77
C GLN A 230 -4.54 -13.30 -0.23
N PHE A 231 -5.73 -12.90 0.19
CA PHE A 231 -6.59 -12.04 -0.62
C PHE A 231 -7.45 -11.14 0.25
N PHE A 232 -8.00 -10.10 -0.36
CA PHE A 232 -9.04 -9.29 0.27
C PHE A 232 -10.14 -8.90 -0.72
N LEU A 233 -11.32 -8.62 -0.20
CA LEU A 233 -12.46 -8.10 -0.96
C LEU A 233 -12.61 -6.61 -0.68
N VAL A 234 -12.91 -5.84 -1.73
CA VAL A 234 -13.20 -4.41 -1.63
C VAL A 234 -14.72 -4.21 -1.59
N SER A 235 -15.26 -3.51 -0.59
CA SER A 235 -16.70 -3.21 -0.44
C SER A 235 -17.00 -1.71 -0.37
#